data_AF-A0A1G8VR27-F1
#
_entry.id   AF-A0A1G8VR27-F1
#
_cell.length_a   1.000
_cell.length_b   1.000
_cell.length_c   1.000
_cell.angle_alpha   90.00
_cell.angle_beta   90.00
_cell.angle_gamma   90.00
#
_symmetry.space_group_name_H-M   'P 1'
#
loop_
_entity.id
_entity.type
_entity.pdbx_description
1 polymer ?
#
loop_
_entity_poly.entity_id
_entity_poly.type
_entity_poly.pdbx_seq_one_letter_code
_entity_poly.pdbx_strand_id
1 'polypeptide(L)' 'MGYMPDDEHVDKELVNMERIMELYREYGYTIPELSEVLEINQFDLELKITGRKHFKKAEIEAIEDLFFLEKDELMKEEVR' A
#
# COMPACT_ATOMS: atom_id res chain seq x y z
N MET A 1 -8.67 -22.57 30.10
CA MET A 1 -9.85 -22.11 29.33
C MET A 1 -9.47 -20.77 28.70
N GLY A 2 -9.63 -20.64 27.38
CA GLY A 2 -9.51 -19.38 26.67
C GLY A 2 -8.10 -18.93 26.28
N TYR A 3 -7.47 -19.61 25.30
CA TYR A 3 -6.65 -18.86 24.34
C TYR A 3 -7.47 -18.72 23.05
N MET A 4 -7.89 -17.49 22.75
CA MET A 4 -8.00 -16.96 21.39
C MET A 4 -7.70 -15.45 21.51
N PRO A 5 -6.62 -14.94 20.88
CA PRO A 5 -6.37 -13.51 20.77
C PRO A 5 -7.33 -12.94 19.71
N ASP A 6 -8.37 -12.24 20.14
CA ASP A 6 -9.28 -11.49 19.26
C ASP A 6 -8.60 -10.21 18.72
N ASP A 7 -7.62 -10.37 17.85
CA ASP A 7 -7.13 -9.27 16.99
C ASP A 7 -6.67 -9.81 15.63
N GLU A 8 -7.64 -10.34 14.88
CA GLU A 8 -7.47 -10.93 13.54
C GLU A 8 -7.37 -9.86 12.42
N HIS A 9 -6.81 -8.68 12.73
CA HIS A 9 -6.61 -7.58 11.79
C HIS A 9 -5.14 -7.37 11.40
N VAL A 10 -4.31 -8.43 11.43
CA VAL A 10 -2.85 -8.29 11.27
C VAL A 10 -2.32 -8.64 9.87
N ASP A 11 -3.02 -9.37 9.01
CA ASP A 11 -2.38 -9.80 7.73
C ASP A 11 -2.46 -8.80 6.58
N LYS A 12 -3.49 -7.94 6.50
CA LYS A 12 -3.70 -7.12 5.29
C LYS A 12 -2.94 -5.80 5.28
N GLU A 13 -2.74 -5.18 6.44
CA GLU A 13 -2.06 -3.88 6.50
C GLU A 13 -0.54 -3.97 6.35
N LEU A 14 0.07 -5.03 6.89
CA LEU A 14 1.50 -5.31 6.70
C LEU A 14 1.82 -5.53 5.21
N VAL A 15 0.97 -6.29 4.51
CA VAL A 15 1.09 -6.50 3.06
C VAL A 15 0.96 -5.19 2.28
N ASN A 16 0.10 -4.27 2.71
CA ASN A 16 -0.04 -2.97 2.05
C ASN A 16 1.17 -2.05 2.29
N MET A 17 1.77 -2.08 3.48
CA MET A 17 3.03 -1.36 3.72
C MET A 17 4.16 -1.87 2.82
N GLU A 18 4.29 -3.19 2.69
CA GLU A 18 5.30 -3.78 1.80
C GLU A 18 5.06 -3.36 0.35
N ARG A 19 3.82 -3.40 -0.13
CA ARG A 19 3.46 -2.93 -1.48
C ARG A 19 3.77 -1.45 -1.71
N ILE A 20 3.51 -0.58 -0.73
CA ILE A 20 3.89 0.84 -0.82
C ILE A 20 5.42 0.99 -0.88
N MET A 21 6.16 0.19 -0.13
CA MET A 21 7.62 0.19 -0.20
C MET A 21 8.16 -0.39 -1.51
N GLU A 22 7.46 -1.35 -2.12
CA GLU A 22 7.75 -1.85 -3.47
C GLU A 22 7.50 -0.77 -4.52
N LEU A 23 6.36 -0.06 -4.46
CA LEU A 23 6.10 1.12 -5.32
C LEU A 23 7.21 2.17 -5.19
N TYR A 24 7.71 2.38 -3.97
CA TYR A 24 8.83 3.29 -3.74
C TYR A 24 10.15 2.78 -4.31
N ARG A 25 10.46 1.48 -4.19
CA ARG A 25 11.77 0.91 -4.60
C ARG A 25 11.84 0.44 -6.04
N GLU A 26 10.83 -0.29 -6.51
CA GLU A 26 10.80 -0.87 -7.86
C GLU A 26 10.35 0.16 -8.89
N TYR A 27 9.33 0.94 -8.56
CA TYR A 27 8.71 1.88 -9.50
C TYR A 27 9.20 3.32 -9.30
N GLY A 28 9.92 3.59 -8.20
CA GLY A 28 10.52 4.89 -7.92
C GLY A 28 9.54 5.95 -7.41
N TYR A 29 8.31 5.58 -7.07
CA TYR A 29 7.30 6.51 -6.57
C TYR A 29 7.72 7.10 -5.22
N THR A 30 7.69 8.42 -5.09
CA THR A 30 7.96 9.08 -3.81
C THR A 30 6.71 9.14 -2.94
N ILE A 31 6.89 9.32 -1.62
CA ILE A 31 5.77 9.50 -0.67
C ILE A 31 4.82 10.65 -1.11
N PRO A 32 5.30 11.81 -1.60
CA PRO A 32 4.43 12.84 -2.18
C PRO A 32 3.60 12.33 -3.37
N GLU A 33 4.22 11.62 -4.32
CA GLU A 33 3.50 11.12 -5.50
C GLU A 33 2.44 10.11 -5.11
N LEU A 34 2.76 9.14 -4.24
CA LEU A 34 1.78 8.20 -3.72
C LEU A 34 0.66 8.91 -2.95
N SER A 35 0.96 10.01 -2.25
CA SER A 35 -0.06 10.81 -1.58
C SER A 35 -1.01 11.48 -2.57
N GLU A 36 -0.50 11.95 -3.70
CA GLU A 36 -1.32 12.54 -4.77
C GLU A 36 -2.16 11.49 -5.48
N VAL A 37 -1.58 10.34 -5.85
CA VAL A 37 -2.32 9.32 -6.60
C VAL A 37 -3.35 8.59 -5.73
N LEU A 38 -3.03 8.33 -4.46
CA LEU A 38 -3.96 7.70 -3.53
C LEU A 38 -4.98 8.71 -2.95
N GLU A 39 -4.85 10.00 -3.27
CA GLU A 39 -5.64 11.09 -2.69
C GLU A 39 -5.60 11.10 -1.14
N ILE A 40 -4.46 10.69 -0.57
CA ILE A 40 -4.20 10.64 0.87
C ILE A 40 -3.31 11.82 1.22
N ASN A 41 -3.55 12.46 2.36
CA ASN A 41 -2.63 13.48 2.83
C ASN A 41 -1.24 12.86 3.11
N GLN A 42 -0.17 13.46 2.58
CA GLN A 42 1.21 12.98 2.74
C GLN A 42 1.56 12.61 4.19
N PHE A 43 1.19 13.47 5.15
CA PHE A 43 1.44 13.22 6.57
C PHE A 43 0.67 11.99 7.09
N ASP A 44 -0.54 11.78 6.60
CA ASP A 44 -1.36 10.62 6.94
C ASP A 44 -0.78 9.34 6.35
N LEU A 45 -0.30 9.41 5.11
CA LEU A 45 0.38 8.32 4.42
C LEU A 45 1.66 7.91 5.17
N GLU A 46 2.48 8.87 5.60
CA GLU A 46 3.68 8.60 6.42
C GLU A 46 3.33 7.94 7.76
N LEU A 47 2.29 8.42 8.45
CA LEU A 47 1.83 7.81 9.69
C LEU A 47 1.34 6.38 9.47
N LYS A 48 0.72 6.11 8.32
CA LYS A 48 0.27 4.76 7.97
C LYS A 48 1.43 3.84 7.63
N ILE A 49 2.42 4.30 6.86
CA ILE A 49 3.62 3.52 6.50
C ILE A 49 4.49 3.23 7.73
N THR A 50 4.53 4.14 8.70
CA THR A 50 5.27 3.96 9.96
C THR A 50 4.51 3.15 11.01
N GLY A 51 3.31 2.66 10.69
CA GLY A 51 2.48 1.84 11.58
C GLY A 51 1.86 2.62 12.74
N ARG A 52 1.87 3.96 12.66
CA ARG A 52 1.22 4.83 13.66
C ARG A 52 -0.26 5.07 13.35
N LYS A 53 -0.73 4.68 12.16
CA LYS A 53 -2.11 4.82 11.73
C LYS A 53 -2.51 3.67 10.80
N HIS A 54 -3.79 3.35 10.78
CA HIS A 54 -4.35 2.30 9.92
C HIS A 54 -4.83 2.86 8.57
N PHE A 55 -4.71 2.06 7.52
CA PHE A 55 -5.32 2.31 6.21
C PHE A 55 -6.82 2.00 6.27
N LYS A 56 -7.63 2.88 5.71
CA LYS A 56 -9.05 2.63 5.49
C LYS A 56 -9.19 1.68 4.31
N LYS A 57 -10.29 0.94 4.28
CA LYS A 57 -10.61 0.02 3.17
C LYS A 57 -10.48 0.68 1.78
N ALA A 58 -11.00 1.90 1.61
CA ALA A 58 -10.90 2.64 0.35
C ALA A 58 -9.45 2.99 -0.05
N GLU A 59 -8.58 3.27 0.93
CA GLU A 59 -7.16 3.54 0.69
C GLU A 59 -6.42 2.25 0.32
N ILE A 60 -6.77 1.14 0.96
CA ILE A 60 -6.25 -0.19 0.60
C ILE A 60 -6.63 -0.54 -0.84
N GLU A 61 -7.90 -0.38 -1.21
CA GLU A 61 -8.37 -0.64 -2.57
C GLU A 61 -7.64 0.24 -3.60
N ALA A 62 -7.39 1.51 -3.29
CA ALA A 62 -6.60 2.40 -4.16
C ALA A 62 -5.14 1.95 -4.33
N ILE A 63 -4.49 1.47 -3.26
CA ILE A 63 -3.12 0.92 -3.32
C ILE A 63 -3.08 -0.34 -4.17
N GLU A 64 -4.06 -1.24 -4.02
CA GLU A 64 -4.13 -2.46 -4.82
C GLU A 64 -4.35 -2.16 -6.30
N ASP A 65 -5.23 -1.20 -6.63
CA ASP A 65 -5.52 -0.80 -7.99
C ASP A 65 -4.28 -0.16 -8.67
N LEU A 66 -3.57 0.71 -7.95
CA LEU A 66 -2.32 1.30 -8.42
C LEU A 66 -1.26 0.23 -8.72
N PHE A 67 -1.06 -0.69 -7.78
CA PHE A 67 -0.08 -1.76 -7.94
C PHE A 67 -0.46 -2.73 -9.07
N PHE A 68 -1.75 -2.93 -9.30
CA PHE A 68 -2.24 -3.75 -10.41
C PHE A 68 -2.02 -3.07 -11.76
N LEU A 69 -2.30 -1.76 -11.86
CA LEU A 69 -2.06 -0.96 -13.06
C LEU A 69 -0.58 -1.01 -13.47
N GLU A 70 0.32 -0.77 -12.50
CA GLU A 70 1.76 -0.77 -12.71
C GLU A 70 2.29 -2.17 -13.11
N LYS A 71 1.77 -3.23 -12.49
CA LYS A 71 2.10 -4.61 -12.90
C LYS A 71 1.65 -4.92 -14.32
N ASP A 72 0.47 -4.45 -14.73
CA ASP A 72 -0.04 -4.65 -16.09
C ASP A 72 0.79 -3.87 -17.12
N GLU A 73 1.28 -2.68 -16.77
CA GLU A 73 2.20 -1.90 -17.61
C GLU A 73 3.57 -2.58 -17.76
N LEU A 74 4.18 -3.05 -16.67
CA LEU A 74 5.45 -3.78 -16.73
C LEU A 74 5.35 -5.07 -17.55
N MET A 75 4.26 -5.84 -17.41
CA MET A 75 4.07 -7.08 -18.18
C MET A 75 3.90 -6.83 -19.69
N LYS A 76 3.40 -5.65 -20.10
CA LYS A 76 3.31 -5.26 -21.51
C LYS A 76 4.67 -4.84 -22.09
N GLU A 77 5.59 -4.37 -21.26
CA GLU A 77 6.92 -3.93 -21.69
C GLU A 77 7.90 -5.10 -21.93
N GLU A 78 7.69 -6.26 -21.30
CA GLU A 78 8.48 -7.50 -21.51
C GLU A 78 8.15 -8.26 -22.81
N VAL A 79 7.44 -7.64 -23.77
CA VAL A 79 7.13 -8.20 -25.10
C VAL A 79 7.68 -7.32 -26.23
N ARG A 80 8.97 -6.92 -26.16
CA ARG A 80 9.70 -6.33 -27.29
C ARG A 80 11.05 -7.00 -27.54
#